data_AF-A0A9E3ED90-F1
#
_entry.id   AF-A0A9E3ED90-F1
#
_cell.length_a   1.000
_cell.length_b   1.000
_cell.length_c   1.000
_cell.angle_alpha   90.00
_cell.angle_beta   90.00
_cell.angle_gamma   90.00
#
_symmetry.space_group_name_H-M   'P 1'
#
loop_
_entity.id
_entity.type
_entity.pdbx_description
1 polymer ?
#
loop_
_entity_poly.entity_id
_entity_poly.type
_entity_poly.pdbx_seq_one_letter_code
_entity_poly.pdbx_strand_id
1 'polypeptide(L)'
;MSLAGTPLLRETVSGFEPRQAADLEALLEAAYGVGVDPAPVSARLAVAARALNQGDLARAMVATVQMRLPSLDQAAVRRLSRAEQALKGLAKYDADEPRDWHGRWTTGAGGSPAAAPAAAPKPAAKPAAKPSPKPQQWGEIYRAAAYAQGRNIGF
;
A
#
# COMPACT_ATOMS: atom_id res chain seq x y z
N MET A 1 12.04 8.38 4.23
CA MET A 1 13.03 7.60 5.02
C MET A 1 12.41 6.27 5.40
N SER A 2 13.11 5.16 5.20
CA SER A 2 12.58 3.82 5.47
C SER A 2 13.59 2.91 6.16
N LEU A 3 13.07 2.00 7.00
CA LEU A 3 13.80 0.91 7.63
C LEU A 3 13.49 -0.37 6.86
N ALA A 4 14.47 -0.88 6.09
CA ALA A 4 14.30 -2.03 5.18
C ALA A 4 13.04 -1.95 4.29
N GLY A 5 12.75 -0.78 3.73
CA GLY A 5 11.55 -0.54 2.90
C GLY A 5 10.31 -0.11 3.69
N THR A 6 10.32 -0.16 5.01
CA THR A 6 9.23 0.28 5.88
C THR A 6 9.37 1.78 6.21
N PRO A 7 8.46 2.66 5.75
CA PRO A 7 8.63 4.10 5.95
C PRO A 7 8.45 4.47 7.43
N LEU A 8 9.36 5.22 8.04
CA LEU A 8 9.25 5.63 9.46
C LEU A 8 8.53 6.96 9.65
N LEU A 9 8.40 7.74 8.57
CA LEU A 9 7.59 8.94 8.52
C LEU A 9 6.27 8.63 7.83
N ARG A 10 5.21 9.28 8.28
CA ARG A 10 3.92 9.34 7.59
C ARG A 10 3.84 10.63 6.79
N GLU A 11 3.21 10.54 5.63
CA GLU A 11 2.79 11.70 4.86
C GLU A 11 1.38 12.09 5.30
N THR A 12 1.19 13.37 5.59
CA THR A 12 -0.08 13.97 6.00
C THR A 12 -0.39 15.13 5.06
N VAL A 13 -1.61 15.66 5.15
CA VAL A 13 -2.01 16.85 4.38
C VAL A 13 -1.12 18.07 4.71
N SER A 14 -0.58 18.13 5.94
CA SER A 14 0.32 19.18 6.43
C SER A 14 1.81 18.90 6.19
N GLY A 15 2.16 17.80 5.53
CA GLY A 15 3.54 17.38 5.28
C GLY A 15 3.92 16.09 6.03
N PHE A 16 5.20 15.95 6.34
CA PHE A 16 5.77 14.77 6.97
C PHE A 16 5.72 14.86 8.49
N GLU A 17 5.42 13.73 9.12
CA GLU A 17 5.46 13.56 10.58
C GLU A 17 6.02 12.18 10.95
N PRO A 18 6.60 11.99 12.14
CA PRO A 18 6.89 10.65 12.65
C PRO A 18 5.63 9.79 12.73
N ARG A 19 5.77 8.47 12.57
CA ARG A 19 4.69 7.53 12.93
C ARG A 19 4.33 7.64 14.41
N GLN A 20 3.14 7.15 14.75
CA GLN A 20 2.69 7.10 16.14
C GLN A 20 3.66 6.27 16.99
N ALA A 21 3.78 6.61 18.28
CA ALA A 21 4.75 5.98 19.17
C ALA A 21 4.56 4.45 19.27
N ALA A 22 3.32 3.97 19.35
CA ALA A 22 3.00 2.55 19.40
C ALA A 22 3.44 1.79 18.13
N ASP A 23 3.22 2.39 16.95
CA ASP A 23 3.66 1.80 15.68
C ASP A 23 5.19 1.77 15.58
N LEU A 24 5.85 2.86 16.01
CA LEU A 24 7.31 2.93 16.04
C LEU A 24 7.91 1.92 17.00
N GLU A 25 7.34 1.76 18.18
CA GLU A 25 7.76 0.76 19.17
C GLU A 25 7.66 -0.65 18.60
N ALA A 26 6.50 -1.02 18.01
CA ALA A 26 6.30 -2.33 17.41
C ALA A 26 7.29 -2.61 16.26
N LEU A 27 7.58 -1.60 15.42
CA LEU A 27 8.55 -1.74 14.34
C LEU A 27 10.00 -1.85 14.86
N LEU A 28 10.37 -1.04 15.84
CA LEU A 28 11.71 -1.05 16.44
C LEU A 28 11.95 -2.36 17.21
N GLU A 29 10.95 -2.85 17.93
CA GLU A 29 11.01 -4.13 18.62
C GLU A 29 11.16 -5.30 17.63
N ALA A 30 10.40 -5.28 16.53
CA ALA A 30 10.52 -6.29 15.49
C ALA A 30 11.91 -6.29 14.81
N ALA A 31 12.49 -5.10 14.65
CA ALA A 31 13.80 -4.89 14.03
C ALA A 31 14.98 -5.25 14.96
N TYR A 32 14.93 -4.80 16.21
CA TYR A 32 16.09 -4.77 17.11
C TYR A 32 15.91 -5.59 18.39
N GLY A 33 14.69 -6.08 18.68
CA GLY A 33 14.37 -6.84 19.88
C GLY A 33 13.70 -6.01 20.99
N VAL A 34 13.36 -6.67 22.09
CA VAL A 34 12.55 -6.14 23.19
C VAL A 34 13.25 -4.96 23.90
N GLY A 35 12.47 -3.93 24.23
CA GLY A 35 12.91 -2.83 25.13
C GLY A 35 13.53 -1.62 24.44
N VAL A 36 13.27 -1.41 23.15
CA VAL A 36 13.70 -0.18 22.46
C VAL A 36 12.73 0.95 22.76
N ASP A 37 13.18 1.95 23.51
CA ASP A 37 12.41 3.19 23.72
C ASP A 37 12.23 3.96 22.38
N PRO A 38 10.99 4.16 21.91
CA PRO A 38 10.72 4.86 20.66
C PRO A 38 10.91 6.39 20.78
N ALA A 39 10.92 6.97 21.98
CA ALA A 39 10.91 8.43 22.17
C ALA A 39 12.15 9.13 21.60
N PRO A 40 13.40 8.66 21.84
CA PRO A 40 14.59 9.26 21.24
C PRO A 40 14.60 9.15 19.71
N VAL A 41 14.08 8.05 19.16
CA VAL A 41 13.99 7.83 17.71
C VAL A 41 12.96 8.76 17.10
N SER A 42 11.78 8.88 17.72
CA SER A 42 10.71 9.78 17.31
C SER A 42 11.16 11.25 17.31
N ALA A 43 11.88 11.69 18.35
CA ALA A 43 12.43 13.05 18.42
C ALA A 43 13.39 13.35 17.26
N ARG A 44 14.25 12.39 16.89
CA ARG A 44 15.18 12.54 15.74
C ARG A 44 14.45 12.50 14.40
N LEU A 45 13.42 11.65 14.26
CA LEU A 45 12.53 11.63 13.09
C LEU A 45 11.80 12.96 12.92
N ALA A 46 11.39 13.61 14.01
CA ALA A 46 10.75 14.92 13.97
C ALA A 46 11.66 16.01 13.39
N VAL A 47 12.98 15.95 13.66
CA VAL A 47 13.96 16.87 13.07
C VAL A 47 14.03 16.69 11.55
N ALA A 48 14.09 15.45 11.08
CA ALA A 48 14.10 15.16 9.64
C ALA A 48 12.77 15.56 8.97
N ALA A 49 11.64 15.27 9.60
CA ALA A 49 10.31 15.66 9.13
C ALA A 49 10.18 17.18 9.00
N ARG A 50 10.64 17.94 10.00
CA ARG A 50 10.64 19.40 9.97
C ARG A 50 11.49 19.96 8.83
N ALA A 51 12.67 19.39 8.58
CA ALA A 51 13.53 19.81 7.48
C ALA A 51 12.87 19.53 6.12
N LEU A 52 12.23 18.36 5.95
CA LEU A 52 11.48 18.03 4.74
C LEU A 52 10.31 19.00 4.51
N ASN A 53 9.55 19.32 5.56
CA ASN A 53 8.43 20.27 5.48
C ASN A 53 8.88 21.69 5.13
N GLN A 54 10.14 22.03 5.39
CA GLN A 54 10.75 23.32 5.04
C GLN A 54 11.43 23.30 3.66
N GLY A 55 11.43 22.17 2.95
CA GLY A 55 12.15 22.01 1.69
C GLY A 55 13.68 21.94 1.82
N ASP A 56 14.21 21.84 3.04
CA ASP A 56 15.64 21.77 3.32
C ASP A 56 16.14 20.32 3.25
N LEU A 57 16.33 19.85 2.01
CA LEU A 57 16.75 18.48 1.73
C LEU A 57 18.12 18.15 2.35
N ALA A 58 19.05 19.11 2.34
CA ALA A 58 20.39 18.90 2.89
C ALA A 58 20.32 18.63 4.40
N ARG A 59 19.55 19.43 5.15
CA ARG A 59 19.34 19.22 6.57
C ARG A 59 18.57 17.95 6.86
N ALA A 60 17.60 17.59 6.03
CA ALA A 60 16.90 16.32 6.14
C ALA A 60 17.87 15.13 5.99
N MET A 61 18.75 15.17 4.98
CA MET A 61 19.77 14.13 4.75
C MET A 61 20.72 13.99 5.93
N VAL A 62 21.27 15.10 6.44
CA VAL A 62 22.14 15.10 7.62
C VAL A 62 21.42 14.54 8.85
N ALA A 63 20.17 14.96 9.09
CA ALA A 63 19.37 14.45 10.19
C ALA A 63 19.19 12.92 10.11
N THR A 64 19.01 12.36 8.91
CA THR A 64 18.99 10.89 8.68
C THR A 64 20.28 10.22 9.10
N VAL A 65 21.43 10.74 8.64
CA VAL A 65 22.74 10.12 8.89
C VAL A 65 23.00 10.07 10.41
N GLN A 66 22.58 11.12 11.12
CA GLN A 66 22.73 11.21 12.56
C GLN A 66 21.77 10.32 13.36
N MET A 67 20.80 9.64 12.72
CA MET A 67 19.93 8.68 13.42
C MET A 67 20.71 7.45 13.90
N ARG A 68 21.80 7.07 13.21
CA ARG A 68 22.69 5.93 13.53
C ARG A 68 21.92 4.66 13.92
N LEU A 69 20.88 4.33 13.16
CA LEU A 69 20.15 3.07 13.37
C LEU A 69 21.08 1.89 13.05
N PRO A 70 21.14 0.85 13.91
CA PRO A 70 21.94 -0.33 13.63
C PRO A 70 21.49 -1.01 12.33
N SER A 71 22.44 -1.65 11.64
CA SER A 71 22.12 -2.44 10.46
C SER A 71 21.24 -3.63 10.83
N LEU A 72 20.33 -3.99 9.93
CA LEU A 72 19.43 -5.12 10.09
C LEU A 72 20.00 -6.35 9.39
N ASP A 73 19.92 -7.49 10.07
CA ASP A 73 20.14 -8.78 9.43
C ASP A 73 18.88 -9.25 8.67
N GLN A 74 19.02 -10.28 7.84
CA GLN A 74 17.90 -10.75 7.01
C GLN A 74 16.73 -11.27 7.86
N ALA A 75 17.00 -11.76 9.08
CA ALA A 75 15.97 -12.20 10.01
C ALA A 75 15.17 -11.02 10.58
N ALA A 76 15.84 -9.93 10.95
CA ALA A 76 15.21 -8.68 11.37
C ALA A 76 14.38 -8.05 10.25
N VAL A 77 14.85 -8.07 9.00
CA VAL A 77 14.07 -7.61 7.85
C VAL A 77 12.76 -8.40 7.70
N ARG A 78 12.80 -9.73 7.86
CA ARG A 78 11.58 -10.57 7.82
C ARG A 78 10.62 -10.27 8.96
N ARG A 79 11.13 -10.07 10.18
CA ARG A 79 10.31 -9.70 11.35
C ARG A 79 9.65 -8.34 11.14
N LEU A 80 10.42 -7.35 10.69
CA LEU A 80 9.93 -6.01 10.39
C LEU A 80 8.84 -6.02 9.31
N SER A 81 9.04 -6.76 8.22
CA SER A 81 8.03 -6.91 7.17
C SER A 81 6.72 -7.53 7.67
N ARG A 82 6.78 -8.48 8.61
CA ARG A 82 5.58 -9.06 9.24
C ARG A 82 4.89 -8.06 10.17
N ALA A 83 5.65 -7.32 10.98
CA ALA A 83 5.11 -6.27 11.84
C ALA A 83 4.40 -5.19 11.02
N GLU A 84 5.01 -4.73 9.94
CA GLU A 84 4.39 -3.76 9.02
C GLU A 84 3.10 -4.29 8.37
N GLN A 85 3.07 -5.57 7.99
CA GLN A 85 1.86 -6.21 7.47
C GLN A 85 0.76 -6.30 8.53
N ALA A 86 1.11 -6.61 9.77
CA ALA A 86 0.15 -6.67 10.88
C ALA A 86 -0.44 -5.29 11.17
N LEU A 87 0.39 -4.24 11.25
CA LEU A 87 -0.06 -2.86 11.45
C LEU A 87 -0.99 -2.40 10.31
N LYS A 88 -0.66 -2.72 9.06
CA LYS A 88 -1.53 -2.45 7.90
C LYS A 88 -2.81 -3.28 7.89
N GLY A 89 -2.75 -4.52 8.39
CA GLY A 89 -3.89 -5.42 8.49
C GLY A 89 -4.90 -4.95 9.54
N LEU A 90 -4.42 -4.42 10.67
CA LEU A 90 -5.25 -3.79 11.70
C LEU A 90 -5.96 -2.54 11.16
N ALA A 91 -5.29 -1.74 10.33
CA ALA A 91 -5.91 -0.57 9.70
C ALA A 91 -7.05 -0.91 8.70
N LYS A 92 -7.14 -2.16 8.22
CA LYS A 92 -8.25 -2.62 7.35
C LYS A 92 -9.50 -3.02 8.12
N TYR A 93 -9.41 -3.13 9.45
CA TYR A 93 -10.54 -3.53 10.28
C TYR A 93 -11.07 -2.29 11.01
N ASP A 94 -12.23 -1.80 10.56
CA ASP A 94 -13.02 -0.81 11.28
C ASP A 94 -14.23 -1.52 11.91
N ALA A 95 -14.37 -1.44 13.23
CA ALA A 95 -15.48 -2.06 13.95
C ALA A 95 -16.81 -1.34 13.67
N ASP A 96 -16.74 -0.06 13.29
CA ASP A 96 -17.89 0.82 13.06
C ASP A 96 -18.32 0.84 11.59
N GLU A 97 -17.71 0.03 10.73
CA GLU A 97 -18.11 -0.09 9.32
C GLU A 97 -19.58 -0.53 9.21
N PRO A 98 -20.41 0.18 8.42
CA PRO A 98 -21.82 -0.12 8.29
C PRO A 98 -22.04 -1.53 7.74
N ARG A 99 -22.99 -2.23 8.37
CA ARG A 99 -23.39 -3.58 8.03
C ARG A 99 -24.82 -3.56 7.52
N ASP A 100 -25.10 -4.47 6.59
CA ASP A 100 -26.49 -4.75 6.26
C ASP A 100 -27.17 -5.55 7.39
N TRP A 101 -28.48 -5.74 7.24
CA TRP A 101 -29.31 -6.52 8.16
C TRP A 101 -28.92 -8.01 8.25
N HIS A 102 -28.03 -8.48 7.38
CA HIS A 102 -27.45 -9.81 7.39
C HIS A 102 -26.01 -9.84 7.96
N GLY A 103 -25.50 -8.72 8.47
CA GLY A 103 -24.16 -8.61 9.05
C GLY A 103 -23.03 -8.57 8.03
N ARG A 104 -23.33 -8.49 6.73
CA ARG A 104 -22.33 -8.37 5.65
C ARG A 104 -21.85 -6.92 5.55
N TRP A 105 -20.59 -6.75 5.20
CA TRP A 105 -19.99 -5.44 4.98
C TRP A 105 -20.60 -4.76 3.76
N THR A 106 -21.10 -3.53 3.94
CA THR A 106 -21.53 -2.70 2.81
C THR A 106 -20.31 -1.92 2.33
N THR A 107 -19.73 -2.31 1.18
CA THR A 107 -18.60 -1.58 0.59
C THR A 107 -19.05 -0.15 0.25
N GLY A 108 -18.56 0.83 0.99
CA GLY A 108 -18.89 2.24 0.78
C GLY A 108 -18.29 2.77 -0.52
N ALA A 109 -19.06 2.73 -1.62
CA ALA A 109 -18.96 3.64 -2.76
C ALA A 109 -20.18 3.52 -3.69
N GLY A 110 -21.05 4.54 -3.69
CA GLY A 110 -21.83 4.92 -4.87
C GLY A 110 -23.34 4.63 -4.87
N GLY A 111 -24.12 5.65 -4.53
CA GLY A 111 -25.49 5.82 -5.05
C GLY A 111 -26.61 5.76 -4.03
N SER A 112 -27.17 6.92 -3.68
CA SER A 112 -28.48 7.05 -3.02
C SER A 112 -29.53 6.13 -3.68
N PRO A 113 -30.37 5.40 -2.91
CA PRO A 113 -31.55 4.79 -3.48
C PRO A 113 -32.61 5.89 -3.66
N ALA A 114 -32.69 6.46 -4.86
CA ALA A 114 -33.91 7.15 -5.29
C ALA A 114 -35.03 6.12 -5.40
N ALA A 115 -36.20 6.50 -4.90
CA ALA A 115 -37.39 5.68 -4.74
C ALA A 115 -37.78 4.87 -5.99
N ALA A 116 -38.27 3.65 -5.77
CA ALA A 116 -38.97 2.87 -6.79
C ALA A 116 -40.21 3.63 -7.30
N PRO A 117 -40.60 3.39 -8.56
CA PRO A 117 -41.81 2.58 -8.69
C PRO A 117 -41.75 1.49 -9.77
N ALA A 118 -42.45 0.40 -9.42
CA ALA A 118 -43.17 -0.63 -10.17
C ALA A 118 -42.94 -0.90 -11.69
N ALA A 119 -42.98 -2.22 -11.95
CA ALA A 119 -43.46 -2.94 -13.14
C ALA A 119 -42.47 -3.29 -14.28
N ALA A 120 -42.34 -4.60 -14.53
CA ALA A 120 -41.64 -5.23 -15.66
C ALA A 120 -42.44 -5.06 -16.99
N PRO A 121 -41.88 -5.25 -18.20
CA PRO A 121 -41.30 -6.52 -18.65
C PRO A 121 -39.98 -6.40 -19.46
N LYS A 122 -39.27 -7.53 -19.61
CA LYS A 122 -38.03 -7.69 -20.41
C LYS A 122 -38.24 -7.31 -21.90
N PRO A 123 -37.21 -6.76 -22.55
CA PRO A 123 -36.87 -7.24 -23.89
C PRO A 123 -35.36 -7.49 -24.12
N ALA A 124 -35.13 -8.57 -24.89
CA ALA A 124 -34.04 -8.85 -25.82
C ALA A 124 -32.57 -8.78 -25.35
N ALA A 125 -31.95 -9.97 -25.37
CA ALA A 125 -30.51 -10.19 -25.29
C ALA A 125 -29.71 -9.33 -26.29
N LYS A 126 -28.64 -8.70 -25.80
CA LYS A 126 -27.51 -8.23 -26.61
C LYS A 126 -26.36 -9.25 -26.52
N PRO A 127 -25.61 -9.43 -27.63
CA PRO A 127 -24.81 -10.64 -27.85
C PRO A 127 -23.63 -10.73 -26.88
N ALA A 128 -23.32 -11.97 -26.49
CA ALA A 128 -22.20 -12.30 -25.62
C ALA A 128 -20.90 -11.65 -26.09
N ALA A 129 -20.31 -10.82 -25.24
CA ALA A 129 -18.91 -10.43 -25.37
C ALA A 129 -18.07 -11.72 -25.36
N LYS A 130 -17.20 -11.86 -26.36
CA LYS A 130 -16.32 -13.02 -26.52
C LYS A 130 -15.57 -13.29 -25.22
N PRO A 131 -15.49 -14.54 -24.73
CA PRO A 131 -14.75 -14.83 -23.52
C PRO A 131 -13.29 -14.46 -23.71
N SER A 132 -12.74 -13.69 -22.76
CA SER A 132 -11.31 -13.37 -22.73
C SER A 132 -10.50 -14.66 -22.64
N PRO A 133 -9.42 -14.80 -23.41
CA PRO A 133 -8.61 -16.01 -23.42
C PRO A 133 -7.98 -16.24 -22.04
N LYS A 134 -7.99 -17.49 -21.59
CA LYS A 134 -7.40 -17.90 -20.32
C LYS A 134 -5.88 -17.70 -20.36
N PRO A 135 -5.21 -17.57 -19.19
CA PRO A 135 -3.80 -17.22 -19.12
C PRO A 135 -2.85 -18.10 -19.96
N GLN A 136 -3.22 -19.35 -20.26
CA GLN A 136 -2.44 -20.23 -21.13
C GLN A 136 -2.50 -19.89 -22.63
N GLN A 137 -3.52 -19.16 -23.10
CA GLN A 137 -3.67 -18.76 -24.51
C GLN A 137 -2.86 -17.51 -24.90
N TRP A 138 -2.33 -16.76 -23.93
CA TRP A 138 -1.48 -15.59 -24.25
C TRP A 138 -0.21 -15.99 -25.00
N GLY A 139 0.39 -17.13 -24.64
CA GLY A 139 1.62 -17.62 -25.27
C GLY A 139 1.48 -17.89 -26.77
N GLU A 140 0.31 -18.35 -27.22
CA GLU A 140 0.04 -18.63 -28.64
C GLU A 140 -0.23 -17.36 -29.44
N ILE A 141 -0.91 -16.37 -28.84
CA ILE A 141 -1.16 -15.06 -29.46
C ILE A 141 0.17 -14.33 -29.72
N TYR A 142 1.08 -14.33 -28.74
CA TYR A 142 2.38 -13.68 -28.91
C TYR A 142 3.29 -14.43 -29.90
N ARG A 143 3.19 -15.76 -30.01
CA ARG A 143 3.94 -16.53 -31.00
C ARG A 143 3.46 -16.27 -32.43
N ALA A 144 2.14 -16.16 -32.65
CA ALA A 144 1.58 -15.85 -33.95
C ALA A 144 1.90 -14.41 -34.42
N ALA A 145 1.92 -13.44 -33.49
CA ALA A 145 2.31 -12.07 -33.80
C ALA A 145 3.79 -11.95 -34.21
N ALA A 146 4.68 -12.74 -33.59
CA ALA A 146 6.10 -12.74 -33.91
C ALA A 146 6.42 -13.31 -35.30
N TYR A 147 5.58 -14.20 -35.85
CA TYR A 147 5.78 -14.75 -37.20
C TYR A 147 5.25 -13.86 -38.33
N ALA A 148 4.37 -12.90 -38.04
CA ALA A 148 3.81 -11.99 -39.05
C ALA A 148 4.73 -10.80 -39.37
N GLN A 149 5.72 -10.51 -38.52
CA GLN A 149 6.58 -9.32 -38.65
C GLN A 149 7.96 -9.60 -39.29
N GLY A 150 8.18 -10.82 -39.80
CA GLY A 150 9.46 -11.28 -40.36
C GLY A 150 9.48 -11.60 -41.87
N ARG A 151 8.45 -11.22 -42.65
CA ARG A 151 8.45 -11.38 -44.13
C ARG A 151 8.12 -10.07 -44.84
N ASN A 152 9.02 -9.08 -44.73
CA ASN A 152 9.13 -8.06 -45.77
C ASN A 152 10.53 -7.40 -45.76
N ILE A 153 11.50 -8.07 -46.36
CA ILE A 153 12.72 -7.44 -46.90
C ILE A 153 12.96 -8.04 -48.27
N GLY A 154 12.47 -7.36 -49.31
CA GLY A 154 12.91 -7.57 -50.67
C GLY A 154 14.17 -6.74 -50.93
N PHE A 155 15.17 -7.39 -51.49
CA PHE A 155 16.09 -6.88 -52.51
C PHE A 155 16.53 -8.09 -53.35
#